data_AF-A0A5B1M443-F1
#
_entry.id   AF-A0A5B1M443-F1
#
_cell.length_a   1.000
_cell.length_b   1.000
_cell.length_c   1.000
_cell.angle_alpha   90.00
_cell.angle_beta   90.00
_cell.angle_gamma   90.00
#
_symmetry.space_group_name_H-M   'P 1'
#
loop_
_entity.id
_entity.type
_entity.pdbx_description
1 polymer ?
#
loop_
_entity_poly.entity_id
_entity_poly.type
_entity_poly.pdbx_seq_one_letter_code
_entity_poly.pdbx_strand_id
1 'polypeptide(L)'
;MVRPDGGGSGPAPVLKMTDEAVRTVRQRFDGLSELCEGIVEDLPDGYTQVTEGCGSFFAQIDPGITAFTASWQVTFALSSDQAKAISTNINQMSIDLSGLDRTLAGG
;
A
#
# COMPACT_ATOMS: atom_id res chain seq x y z
N MET A 1 -28.34 -0.74 -50.10
CA MET A 1 -26.89 -0.99 -49.96
C MET A 1 -26.20 0.37 -49.91
N VAL A 2 -25.22 0.54 -49.00
CA VAL A 2 -24.39 1.74 -48.69
C VAL A 2 -24.85 2.61 -47.49
N ARG A 3 -24.29 2.17 -46.34
CA ARG A 3 -23.93 2.74 -45.02
C ARG A 3 -24.52 4.07 -44.47
N PRO A 4 -25.02 4.07 -43.22
CA PRO A 4 -25.14 5.27 -42.39
C PRO A 4 -23.78 5.61 -41.75
N ASP A 5 -23.34 6.83 -42.00
CA ASP A 5 -22.87 7.80 -41.02
C ASP A 5 -21.81 7.36 -40.00
N GLY A 6 -20.56 7.69 -40.33
CA GLY A 6 -19.61 8.38 -39.45
C GLY A 6 -19.59 7.94 -37.99
N GLY A 7 -19.02 6.77 -37.73
CA GLY A 7 -18.54 6.39 -36.40
C GLY A 7 -17.47 7.37 -35.94
N GLY A 8 -17.88 8.37 -35.17
CA GLY A 8 -17.00 9.24 -34.40
C GLY A 8 -16.31 8.44 -33.31
N SER A 9 -15.30 7.66 -33.68
CA SER A 9 -14.33 7.08 -32.74
C SER A 9 -13.34 8.18 -32.36
N GLY A 10 -13.85 9.22 -31.69
CA GLY A 10 -12.99 10.10 -30.92
C GLY A 10 -12.32 9.27 -29.82
N PRO A 11 -11.07 9.56 -29.43
CA PRO A 11 -10.44 8.88 -28.31
C PRO A 11 -11.38 8.92 -27.11
N ALA A 12 -11.53 7.79 -26.40
CA ALA A 12 -12.34 7.73 -25.19
C ALA A 12 -11.94 8.90 -24.28
N PRO A 13 -12.90 9.70 -23.77
CA PRO A 13 -12.58 10.86 -22.95
C PRO A 13 -11.73 10.39 -21.78
N VAL A 14 -10.51 10.92 -21.68
CA VAL A 14 -9.62 10.65 -20.55
C VAL A 14 -10.27 11.30 -19.33
N LEU A 15 -10.97 10.49 -18.53
CA LEU A 15 -11.59 10.94 -17.29
C LEU A 15 -10.48 11.27 -16.29
N LYS A 16 -10.11 12.55 -16.21
CA LYS A 16 -9.17 13.05 -15.21
C LYS A 16 -9.93 13.55 -13.99
N MET A 17 -9.44 13.21 -12.81
CA MET A 17 -9.87 13.84 -11.57
C MET A 17 -9.58 15.35 -11.60
N THR A 18 -10.42 16.13 -10.95
CA THR A 18 -10.17 17.56 -10.70
C THR A 18 -8.97 17.72 -9.76
N ASP A 19 -8.29 18.87 -9.80
CA ASP A 19 -7.13 19.13 -8.94
C ASP A 19 -7.45 19.01 -7.44
N GLU A 20 -8.67 19.38 -7.04
CA GLU A 20 -9.16 19.21 -5.67
C GLU A 20 -9.30 17.73 -5.28
N ALA A 21 -9.85 16.91 -6.19
CA ALA A 21 -9.96 15.47 -5.98
C ALA A 21 -8.56 14.83 -5.94
N VAL A 22 -7.64 15.21 -6.84
CA VAL A 22 -6.25 14.74 -6.82
C VAL A 22 -5.58 15.06 -5.48
N ARG A 23 -5.70 16.30 -5.01
CA ARG A 23 -5.12 16.73 -3.73
C ARG A 23 -5.67 15.90 -2.56
N THR A 24 -6.98 15.70 -2.54
CA THR A 24 -7.65 14.91 -1.49
C THR A 24 -7.19 13.45 -1.50
N VAL A 25 -7.13 12.83 -2.67
CA VAL A 25 -6.69 11.44 -2.81
C VAL A 25 -5.22 11.31 -2.42
N ARG A 26 -4.34 12.21 -2.89
CA ARG A 26 -2.92 12.23 -2.48
C ARG A 26 -2.77 12.30 -0.98
N GLN A 27 -3.38 13.29 -0.34
CA GLN A 27 -3.29 13.47 1.11
C GLN A 27 -3.74 12.22 1.89
N ARG A 28 -4.82 11.57 1.46
CA ARG A 28 -5.33 10.36 2.12
C ARG A 28 -4.40 9.16 1.94
N PHE A 29 -3.87 8.95 0.75
CA PHE A 29 -3.00 7.80 0.46
C PHE A 29 -1.58 8.01 0.97
N ASP A 30 -1.05 9.24 0.96
CA ASP A 30 0.21 9.55 1.65
C ASP A 30 0.06 9.33 3.15
N GLY A 31 -1.03 9.82 3.78
CA GLY A 31 -1.28 9.57 5.20
C GLY A 31 -1.49 8.09 5.55
N LEU A 32 -2.10 7.31 4.66
CA LEU A 32 -2.22 5.86 4.83
C LEU A 32 -0.86 5.18 4.74
N SER A 33 -0.02 5.59 3.79
CA SER A 33 1.35 5.08 3.64
C SER A 33 2.17 5.34 4.90
N GLU A 34 2.16 6.58 5.40
CA GLU A 34 2.84 6.97 6.65
C GLU A 34 2.33 6.18 7.86
N LEU A 35 1.00 5.99 7.99
CA LEU A 35 0.43 5.18 9.06
C LEU A 35 0.90 3.73 9.00
N CYS A 36 0.91 3.12 7.81
CA CYS A 36 1.36 1.75 7.63
C CYS A 36 2.87 1.60 7.90
N GLU A 37 3.71 2.56 7.48
CA GLU A 37 5.14 2.56 7.81
C GLU A 37 5.37 2.63 9.31
N GLY A 38 4.68 3.53 10.01
CA GLY A 38 4.78 3.64 11.48
C GLY A 38 4.40 2.33 12.19
N ILE A 39 3.34 1.65 11.74
CA ILE A 39 2.96 0.34 12.32
C ILE A 39 4.03 -0.73 12.07
N VAL A 40 4.67 -0.74 10.90
CA VAL A 40 5.77 -1.68 10.60
C VAL A 40 6.95 -1.47 11.55
N GLU A 41 7.27 -0.20 11.85
CA GLU A 41 8.33 0.19 12.78
C GLU A 41 7.99 -0.16 14.23
N ASP A 42 6.73 -0.02 14.64
CA ASP A 42 6.27 -0.27 16.02
C ASP A 42 6.06 -1.77 16.33
N LEU A 43 5.83 -2.61 15.33
CA LEU A 43 5.51 -4.05 15.50
C LEU A 43 6.58 -4.84 16.29
N PRO A 44 7.90 -4.68 16.04
CA PRO A 44 8.96 -5.29 16.84
C PRO A 44 8.95 -4.87 18.31
N ASP A 45 8.60 -3.62 18.61
CA ASP A 45 8.49 -3.13 19.98
C ASP A 45 7.29 -3.76 20.69
N GLY A 46 6.16 -3.90 19.98
CA GLY A 46 4.99 -4.64 20.45
C GLY A 46 5.31 -6.12 20.72
N TYR A 47 6.06 -6.77 19.83
CA TYR A 47 6.58 -8.13 20.04
C TYR A 47 7.39 -8.22 21.33
N THR A 48 8.33 -7.30 21.52
CA THR A 48 9.18 -7.26 22.71
C THR A 48 8.34 -7.09 23.97
N GLN A 49 7.39 -6.16 24.00
CA GLN A 49 6.52 -5.93 25.17
C GLN A 49 5.67 -7.14 25.55
N VAL A 50 5.16 -7.89 24.57
CA VAL A 50 4.34 -9.09 24.85
C VAL A 50 5.21 -10.25 25.34
N THR A 51 6.44 -10.35 24.85
CA THR A 51 7.32 -11.50 25.10
C THR A 51 8.24 -11.29 26.30
N GLU A 52 8.52 -10.04 26.66
CA GLU A 52 9.33 -9.68 27.81
C GLU A 52 8.65 -10.16 29.11
N GLY A 53 9.41 -10.88 29.93
CA GLY A 53 8.92 -11.45 31.19
C GLY A 53 8.18 -12.79 31.05
N CYS A 54 7.98 -13.34 29.85
CA CYS A 54 7.30 -14.62 29.67
C CYS A 54 8.12 -15.84 30.14
N GLY A 55 9.45 -15.72 30.30
CA GLY A 55 10.29 -16.81 30.80
C GLY A 55 10.08 -18.13 30.02
N SER A 56 9.83 -19.24 30.72
CA SER A 56 9.59 -20.55 30.09
C SER A 56 8.23 -20.65 29.35
N PHE A 57 7.28 -19.75 29.63
CA PHE A 57 6.00 -19.67 28.92
C PHE A 57 6.18 -19.13 27.48
N PHE A 58 7.28 -18.41 27.23
CA PHE A 58 7.62 -17.87 25.90
C PHE A 58 7.55 -18.93 24.79
N ALA A 59 8.11 -20.12 25.02
CA ALA A 59 8.13 -21.20 24.02
C ALA A 59 6.73 -21.69 23.59
N GLN A 60 5.69 -21.43 24.39
CA GLN A 60 4.31 -21.81 24.08
C GLN A 60 3.59 -20.74 23.23
N ILE A 61 4.01 -19.48 23.31
CA ILE A 61 3.38 -18.34 22.63
C ILE A 61 4.19 -17.85 21.43
N ASP A 62 5.51 -18.05 21.44
CA ASP A 62 6.47 -17.56 20.45
C ASP A 62 6.10 -17.94 19.01
N PRO A 63 5.71 -19.20 18.68
CA PRO A 63 5.38 -19.54 17.30
C PRO A 63 4.23 -18.72 16.74
N GLY A 64 3.22 -18.41 17.56
CA GLY A 64 2.07 -17.61 17.16
C GLY A 64 2.41 -16.13 17.01
N ILE A 65 3.17 -15.58 17.97
CA ILE A 65 3.52 -14.15 18.00
C ILE A 65 4.54 -13.82 16.91
N THR A 66 5.53 -14.67 16.68
CA THR A 66 6.52 -14.50 15.60
C THR A 66 5.86 -14.55 14.23
N ALA A 67 5.00 -15.54 13.98
CA ALA A 67 4.25 -15.63 12.72
C ALA A 67 3.29 -14.44 12.52
N PHE A 68 2.61 -14.02 13.60
CA PHE A 68 1.78 -12.82 13.59
C PHE A 68 2.59 -11.58 13.20
N THR A 69 3.70 -11.32 13.90
CA THR A 69 4.53 -10.13 13.68
C THR A 69 5.06 -10.07 12.25
N ALA A 70 5.63 -11.19 11.76
CA ALA A 70 6.14 -11.26 10.39
C ALA A 70 5.05 -11.05 9.33
N SER A 71 3.89 -11.71 9.48
CA SER A 71 2.79 -11.59 8.51
C SER A 71 2.17 -10.19 8.47
N TRP A 72 2.06 -9.52 9.62
CA TRP A 72 1.56 -8.15 9.69
C TRP A 72 2.57 -7.13 9.19
N GLN A 73 3.86 -7.30 9.47
CA GLN A 73 4.91 -6.45 8.89
C GLN A 73 4.85 -6.46 7.36
N VAL A 74 4.76 -7.66 6.76
CA VAL A 74 4.60 -7.81 5.30
C VAL A 74 3.31 -7.13 4.83
N THR A 75 2.17 -7.39 5.49
CA THR A 75 0.88 -6.80 5.10
C THR A 75 0.89 -5.27 5.11
N PHE A 76 1.45 -4.66 6.16
CA PHE A 76 1.52 -3.20 6.26
C PHE A 76 2.56 -2.59 5.31
N ALA A 77 3.70 -3.24 5.08
CA ALA A 77 4.67 -2.81 4.08
C ALA A 77 4.07 -2.79 2.67
N LEU A 78 3.39 -3.88 2.26
CA LEU A 78 2.67 -3.93 0.98
C LEU A 78 1.58 -2.86 0.89
N SER A 79 0.84 -2.64 1.97
CA SER A 79 -0.22 -1.63 2.01
C SER A 79 0.35 -0.21 1.86
N SER A 80 1.49 0.07 2.49
CA SER A 80 2.18 1.36 2.35
C SER A 80 2.65 1.58 0.90
N ASP A 81 3.33 0.59 0.33
CA ASP A 81 3.85 0.64 -1.03
C ASP A 81 2.72 0.87 -2.04
N GLN A 82 1.61 0.15 -1.90
CA GLN A 82 0.42 0.33 -2.73
C GLN A 82 -0.21 1.71 -2.56
N ALA A 83 -0.31 2.21 -1.32
CA ALA A 83 -0.84 3.53 -1.04
C ALA A 83 0.04 4.61 -1.70
N LYS A 84 1.37 4.48 -1.62
CA LYS A 84 2.32 5.40 -2.25
C LYS A 84 2.24 5.37 -3.78
N ALA A 85 2.05 4.19 -4.34
CA ALA A 85 1.84 4.01 -5.76
C ALA A 85 0.59 4.75 -6.24
N ILE A 86 -0.51 4.65 -5.49
CA ILE A 86 -1.75 5.36 -5.79
C ILE A 86 -1.52 6.87 -5.69
N SER A 87 -0.93 7.39 -4.61
CA SER A 87 -0.71 8.83 -4.45
C SER A 87 0.16 9.43 -5.58
N THR A 88 1.16 8.68 -6.03
CA THR A 88 2.09 9.11 -7.09
C THR A 88 1.47 9.08 -8.48
N ASN A 89 0.61 8.09 -8.77
CA ASN A 89 0.14 7.81 -10.12
C ASN A 89 -1.25 8.36 -10.46
N ILE A 90 -1.91 9.09 -9.55
CA ILE A 90 -3.21 9.75 -9.85
C ILE A 90 -3.08 10.64 -11.09
N ASN A 91 -4.03 10.48 -12.02
CA ASN A 91 -4.11 11.18 -13.32
C ASN A 91 -2.91 10.96 -14.26
N GLN A 92 -1.96 10.07 -13.94
CA GLN A 92 -0.90 9.70 -14.86
C GLN A 92 -1.42 8.72 -15.92
N MET A 93 -0.93 8.86 -17.15
CA MET A 93 -1.28 7.95 -18.26
C MET A 93 -0.44 6.66 -18.24
N SER A 94 0.59 6.60 -17.40
CA SER A 94 1.49 5.47 -17.18
C SER A 94 1.79 5.35 -15.69
N ILE A 95 1.94 4.13 -15.18
CA ILE A 95 2.27 3.88 -13.78
C ILE A 95 3.80 3.94 -13.62
N ASP A 96 4.29 4.83 -12.77
CA ASP A 96 5.65 4.84 -12.27
C ASP A 96 5.76 3.92 -11.04
N LEU A 97 6.64 2.92 -11.14
CA LEU A 97 6.92 1.90 -10.12
C LEU A 97 8.30 2.09 -9.47
N SER A 98 9.08 3.11 -9.84
CA SER A 98 10.48 3.26 -9.45
C SER A 98 10.72 3.40 -7.92
N GLY A 99 9.67 3.71 -7.16
CA GLY A 99 9.70 3.80 -5.69
C GLY A 99 9.01 2.65 -4.94
N LEU A 100 8.49 1.63 -5.64
CA LEU A 100 7.63 0.58 -5.07
C LEU A 100 8.40 -0.70 -4.65
N ASP A 101 9.72 -0.71 -4.82
CA ASP A 101 10.54 -1.92 -4.79
C ASP A 101 10.92 -2.43 -3.38
N ARG A 102 10.32 -1.88 -2.31
CA ARG A 102 10.75 -2.16 -0.94
C ARG A 102 10.25 -3.53 -0.43
N THR A 103 9.10 -4.02 -0.91
CA THR A 103 8.48 -5.25 -0.36
C THR A 103 8.78 -6.55 -1.12
N LEU A 104 9.23 -6.52 -2.39
CA LEU A 104 9.50 -7.74 -3.19
C LEU A 104 10.96 -8.24 -3.10
N ALA A 105 11.87 -7.46 -2.52
CA ALA A 105 13.29 -7.77 -2.46
C ALA A 105 13.73 -8.60 -1.23
N GLY A 106 12.80 -9.04 -0.38
CA GLY A 106 13.10 -9.65 0.92
C GLY A 106 12.27 -10.90 1.28
N GLY A 107 11.89 -11.71 0.29
CA GLY A 107 11.32 -13.05 0.49
C GLY A 107 12.38 -14.14 0.39
#